data_AF-A0A438MLJ3-F1
#
_entry.id   AF-A0A438MLJ3-F1
#
_cell.length_a   1.000
_cell.length_b   1.000
_cell.length_c   1.000
_cell.angle_alpha   90.00
_cell.angle_beta   90.00
_cell.angle_gamma   90.00
#
_symmetry.space_group_name_H-M   'P 1'
#
loop_
_entity.id
_entity.type
_entity.pdbx_description
1 polymer ?
#
loop_
_entity_poly.entity_id
_entity_poly.type
_entity_poly.pdbx_seq_one_letter_code
_entity_poly.pdbx_strand_id
1 'polypeptide(L)' 'MPVQLRMIFPQELPLLLAANGFRLLGRDGDLTGGDLTATSVRQVCVCEPV' A
#
# COMPACT_ATOMS: atom_id res chain seq x y z
N MET A 1 -13.52 16.26 15.86
CA MET A 1 -14.26 15.15 15.19
C MET A 1 -13.46 13.87 15.39
N PRO A 2 -14.08 12.71 15.63
CA PRO A 2 -13.36 11.44 15.75
C PRO A 2 -12.80 11.02 14.38
N VAL A 3 -11.59 10.47 14.36
CA VAL A 3 -10.98 9.88 13.16
C VAL A 3 -11.65 8.53 12.90
N GLN A 4 -12.25 8.37 11.71
CA GLN A 4 -12.75 7.07 11.26
C GLN A 4 -11.66 6.38 10.44
N LEU A 5 -11.20 5.24 10.94
CA LEU A 5 -10.24 4.39 10.22
C LEU A 5 -11.00 3.40 9.34
N ARG A 6 -10.66 3.37 8.05
CA ARG A 6 -11.13 2.34 7.12
C ARG A 6 -10.11 1.20 7.09
N MET A 7 -10.57 -0.01 7.36
CA MET A 7 -9.76 -1.20 7.14
C MET A 7 -9.94 -1.69 5.71
N ILE A 8 -8.84 -2.02 5.05
CA ILE A 8 -8.78 -2.67 3.75
C ILE A 8 -7.73 -3.77 3.81
N PHE A 9 -7.90 -4.81 3.00
CA PHE A 9 -6.88 -5.83 2.83
C PHE A 9 -5.66 -5.26 2.09
N PRO A 10 -4.45 -5.79 2.37
CA PRO A 10 -3.21 -5.44 1.67
C PRO A 10 -3.33 -5.40 0.14
N GLN A 11 -4.03 -6.37 -0.45
CA GLN A 11 -4.24 -6.47 -1.91
C GLN A 11 -5.26 -5.47 -2.49
N GLU A 12 -6.10 -4.85 -1.67
CA GLU A 12 -7.05 -3.83 -2.15
C GLU A 12 -6.34 -2.50 -2.43
N LEU A 13 -5.29 -2.17 -1.67
CA LEU A 13 -4.57 -0.91 -1.84
C LEU A 13 -3.99 -0.73 -3.26
N PRO A 14 -3.32 -1.72 -3.88
CA PRO A 14 -2.90 -1.63 -5.29
C PRO A 14 -4.04 -1.33 -6.27
N LEU A 15 -5.23 -1.92 -6.07
CA LEU A 15 -6.39 -1.68 -6.92
C LEU A 15 -6.89 -0.24 -6.78
N LEU A 16 -6.92 0.27 -5.55
CA LEU A 16 -7.29 1.67 -5.27
C LEU A 16 -6.29 2.65 -5.88
N LEU A 17 -4.99 2.37 -5.81
CA LEU A 17 -3.94 3.20 -6.41
C LEU A 17 -4.12 3.29 -7.94
N ALA A 18 -4.31 2.15 -8.60
CA ALA A 18 -4.54 2.10 -10.04
C ALA A 18 -5.81 2.89 -10.45
N ALA A 19 -6.89 2.76 -9.69
CA ALA A 19 -8.14 3.49 -9.93
C ALA A 19 -8.00 5.02 -9.76
N ASN A 20 -6.93 5.50 -9.11
CA ASN A 20 -6.67 6.90 -8.84
C ASN A 20 -5.48 7.47 -9.63
N GLY A 21 -5.08 6.82 -10.73
CA GLY A 21 -4.05 7.34 -11.64
C GLY A 21 -2.62 7.14 -11.13
N PHE A 22 -2.38 6.10 -10.33
CA PHE A 22 -1.03 5.73 -9.92
C PHE A 22 -0.63 4.37 -10.49
N ARG A 23 0.60 4.28 -10.98
CA ARG A 23 1.24 3.02 -11.33
C ARG A 23 2.10 2.54 -10.17
N LEU A 24 1.86 1.31 -9.74
CA LEU A 24 2.63 0.66 -8.68
C LEU A 24 4.00 0.20 -9.22
N LEU A 25 5.07 0.63 -8.56
CA LEU A 25 6.46 0.27 -8.88
C LEU A 25 6.98 -0.87 -8.00
N GLY A 26 6.53 -0.94 -6.75
CA GLY A 26 6.98 -1.93 -5.78
C GLY A 26 6.15 -1.94 -4.50
N ARG A 27 6.30 -3.00 -3.71
CA ARG A 27 5.65 -3.17 -2.41
C ARG A 27 6.64 -3.69 -1.38
N ASP A 28 6.79 -2.95 -0.29
CA ASP A 28 7.70 -3.29 0.81
C ASP A 28 6.91 -3.58 2.10
N GLY A 29 7.45 -4.45 2.93
CA GLY A 29 6.92 -4.80 4.25
C GLY A 29 7.31 -3.83 5.37
N ASP A 30 8.24 -2.92 5.09
CA ASP A 30 8.77 -1.94 6.01
C ASP A 30 9.27 -0.68 5.28
N LEU A 31 9.77 0.29 6.06
CA LEU A 31 10.31 1.56 5.53
C LEU A 31 11.78 1.47 5.10
N THR A 32 12.37 0.26 5.12
CA THR A 32 13.77 0.02 4.74
C THR A 32 13.90 -0.74 3.42
N GLY A 33 12.78 -1.04 2.75
CA GLY A 33 12.75 -1.77 1.48
C GLY A 33 12.78 -3.30 1.65
N GLY A 34 12.42 -3.81 2.84
CA GLY A 34 12.29 -5.25 3.07
C GLY A 34 11.06 -5.83 2.38
N ASP A 35 11.12 -7.11 2.01
CA ASP A 35 10.03 -7.79 1.30
C ASP A 35 8.70 -7.73 2.08
N LEU A 36 7.60 -7.56 1.34
CA LEU A 36 6.28 -7.69 1.91
C LEU A 36 5.93 -9.18 2.12
N THR A 37 5.74 -9.57 3.38
CA THR A 37 5.42 -10.94 3.79
C THR A 37 4.12 -11.01 4.58
N ALA A 38 3.60 -12.21 4.82
CA ALA A 38 2.43 -12.42 5.67
C ALA A 38 2.64 -11.97 7.13
N THR A 39 3.89 -11.81 7.57
CA THR A 39 4.25 -11.34 8.92
C THR A 39 4.57 -9.85 8.98
N SER A 40 4.54 -9.15 7.85
CA SER A 40 4.83 -7.71 7.80
C SER A 40 3.73 -6.92 8.51
N VAL A 41 4.13 -6.05 9.44
CA VAL A 41 3.21 -5.18 10.18
C VAL A 41 2.80 -3.93 9.40
N ARG A 42 3.43 -3.69 8.24
CA ARG A 42 3.21 -2.56 7.35
C ARG A 42 3.21 -3.01 5.89
N GLN A 43 2.59 -2.19 5.05
CA GLN A 43 2.73 -2.24 3.60
C GLN A 43 3.08 -0.85 3.11
N VAL A 44 4.14 -0.74 2.34
CA VAL A 44 4.57 0.49 1.67
C VAL A 44 4.40 0.26 0.17
N CYS A 45 3.65 1.13 -0.50
CA CYS A 45 3.49 1.09 -1.95
C CYS A 45 4.29 2.25 -2.57
N VAL A 46 5.31 1.92 -3.35
CA VAL A 46 6.07 2.92 -4.13
C VAL A 46 5.36 3.09 -5.47
N CYS A 47 4.96 4.31 -5.80
CA CYS A 47 4.14 4.59 -6.98
C CYS A 47 4.62 5.83 -7.74
N GLU A 48 4.30 5.89 -9.02
CA GLU A 48 4.42 7.08 -9.86
C GLU A 48 3.03 7.49 -10.40
N PRO A 49 2.78 8.79 -10.65
CA PRO A 49 1.57 9.21 -11.34
C PRO A 49 1.56 8.71 -12.79
N VAL A 50 0.37 8.40 -13.29
CA VAL A 50 0.09 8.07 -14.70
C VAL A 50 -0.28 9.33 -15.47
#